data_AF-A0A7C7K797-F1
#
_entry.id   AF-A0A7C7K797-F1
#
_cell.length_a   1.000
_cell.length_b   1.000
_cell.length_c   1.000
_cell.angle_alpha   90.00
_cell.angle_beta   90.00
_cell.angle_gamma   90.00
#
_symmetry.space_group_name_H-M   'P 1'
#
loop_
_entity.id
_entity.type
_entity.pdbx_description
1 polymer ?
#
loop_
_entity_poly.entity_id
_entity_poly.type
_entity_poly.pdbx_seq_one_letter_code
_entity_poly.pdbx_strand_id
1 'polypeptide(L)'
;GMLNPIHTGEKFCATCHKVSLDVEINQYKWLRGQDEYDAWQASGVSYNAVASFYNPPKPLDCRNCHMKKVASSDKGNNRGQVKSHFFPAANTALPVLPKSANEEWLKRTSAFLQDGRAVVDIFGVMIYGKLMAPLGDHLQVKPGQDIRFEVVVATKKIGHVFPGGTADSNEPWLEIIGQNEAGKIVFSSGTLEQSKEVDPKAHFFRGVLLDGQGEFILKRNPHEWRTTLYNNSIPPGSADVIHFTWTVPDNFTGTINLTAKLNYRKFNRSITVHSLDDPIDLPIITMAEDQISLSSSKNTELAENAGMRYNDYGIAMLRQKNLAASRTAFEKVTKLIPGYADGFVNVARVLIKEGEFEKAKDQLETALELKPDWSKAKFFKALIAKTEGHYDEAVSMFESVRKTNPNDRVMLKHFGQTHYFAENWTHAHSIYNDVLRIDPEDADAHYNLMLINRKLGDLGQAKYHSEKYLKYKPDEQARSISQIARLKYPHANNEAQPVHSHKLNTIGLD
;
A
#
# COMPACT_ATOMS: atom_id res chain seq x y z
N GLY A 1 7.38 11.55 34.52
CA GLY A 1 7.10 10.10 34.49
C GLY A 1 8.42 9.37 34.45
N MET A 2 8.55 8.23 35.14
CA MET A 2 9.82 7.49 35.29
C MET A 2 10.25 6.70 34.03
N LEU A 3 9.47 6.74 32.94
CA LEU A 3 9.81 6.04 31.70
C LEU A 3 10.75 6.90 30.85
N ASN A 4 11.82 6.29 30.37
CA ASN A 4 12.68 6.87 29.34
C ASN A 4 11.81 7.29 28.13
N PRO A 5 12.00 8.50 27.55
CA PRO A 5 11.23 8.97 26.41
C PRO A 5 11.07 7.96 25.26
N ILE A 6 12.08 7.11 25.01
CA ILE A 6 12.01 6.10 23.94
C ILE A 6 10.86 5.10 24.13
N HIS A 7 10.53 4.74 25.39
CA HIS A 7 9.43 3.81 25.73
C HIS A 7 8.04 4.46 25.62
N THR A 8 8.00 5.76 25.33
CA THR A 8 6.77 6.56 25.33
C THR A 8 6.28 6.91 23.93
N GLY A 9 6.80 6.26 22.88
CA GLY A 9 6.42 6.53 21.49
C GLY A 9 6.63 5.36 20.54
N GLU A 10 6.45 5.65 19.26
CA GLU A 10 6.68 4.78 18.10
C GLU A 10 8.10 4.20 18.01
N LYS A 11 9.11 4.91 18.54
CA LYS A 11 10.51 4.51 18.45
C LYS A 11 10.78 3.21 19.20
N PHE A 12 10.01 2.94 20.26
CA PHE A 12 10.04 1.65 20.92
C PHE A 12 9.56 0.52 20.01
N CYS A 13 8.55 0.75 19.18
CA CYS A 13 8.08 -0.28 18.24
C CYS A 13 9.09 -0.50 17.11
N ALA A 14 9.83 0.54 16.71
CA ALA A 14 10.84 0.46 15.65
C ALA A 14 11.96 -0.55 15.95
N THR A 15 12.30 -0.78 17.22
CA THR A 15 13.36 -1.73 17.60
C THR A 15 13.09 -3.17 17.16
N CYS A 16 11.80 -3.52 16.95
CA CYS A 16 11.37 -4.83 16.49
C CYS A 16 10.71 -4.80 15.09
N HIS A 17 10.26 -3.63 14.63
CA HIS A 17 9.49 -3.47 13.38
C HIS A 17 10.21 -2.69 12.28
N LYS A 18 11.49 -2.36 12.48
CA LYS A 18 12.43 -1.93 11.45
C LYS A 18 13.68 -2.79 11.55
N VAL A 19 13.69 -3.90 10.82
CA VAL A 19 14.71 -4.95 10.91
C VAL A 19 15.43 -5.14 9.58
N SER A 20 16.61 -5.72 9.64
CA SER A 20 17.42 -6.04 8.47
C SER A 20 18.11 -7.40 8.66
N LEU A 21 18.55 -7.97 7.54
CA LEU A 21 19.40 -9.15 7.50
C LEU A 21 20.77 -8.68 7.02
N ASP A 22 21.79 -8.79 7.86
CA ASP A 22 23.17 -8.46 7.47
C ASP A 22 23.91 -9.69 6.93
N VAL A 23 25.11 -9.47 6.38
CA VAL A 23 25.94 -10.50 5.73
C VAL A 23 26.17 -11.70 6.65
N GLU A 24 26.33 -11.48 7.96
CA GLU A 24 26.57 -12.54 8.93
C GLU A 24 25.39 -13.53 9.01
N ILE A 25 24.17 -13.08 8.73
CA ILE A 25 22.95 -13.90 8.80
C ILE A 25 22.67 -14.60 7.47
N ASN A 26 22.83 -13.91 6.34
CA ASN A 26 22.39 -14.40 5.03
C ASN A 26 23.53 -14.78 4.06
N GLN A 27 24.78 -14.52 4.45
CA GLN A 27 26.00 -14.76 3.66
C GLN A 27 25.94 -14.14 2.25
N TYR A 28 25.29 -12.97 2.13
CA TYR A 28 25.06 -12.31 0.85
C TYR A 28 25.27 -10.80 0.94
N LYS A 29 24.34 -10.06 1.55
CA LYS A 29 24.44 -8.60 1.71
C LYS A 29 23.46 -8.10 2.77
N TRP A 30 23.58 -6.83 3.12
CA TRP A 30 22.52 -6.17 3.86
C TRP A 30 21.23 -6.12 3.04
N LEU A 31 20.15 -6.63 3.62
CA LEU A 31 18.80 -6.61 3.06
C LEU A 31 17.84 -5.99 4.08
N ARG A 32 16.99 -5.06 3.62
CA ARG A 32 15.92 -4.54 4.46
C ARG A 32 14.85 -5.62 4.66
N GLY A 33 14.63 -6.03 5.90
CA GLY A 33 13.54 -6.94 6.27
C GLY A 33 12.22 -6.19 6.47
N GLN A 34 11.50 -6.52 7.55
CA GLN A 34 10.29 -5.78 7.92
C GLN A 34 10.61 -4.32 8.23
N ASP A 35 9.82 -3.39 7.67
CA ASP A 35 9.97 -1.94 7.85
C ASP A 35 8.62 -1.23 7.96
N GLU A 36 7.95 -1.42 9.10
CA GLU A 36 6.69 -0.70 9.36
C GLU A 36 6.94 0.72 9.82
N TYR A 37 8.10 0.97 10.42
CA TYR A 37 8.41 2.27 10.98
C TYR A 37 8.53 3.32 9.87
N ASP A 38 9.31 3.04 8.83
CA ASP A 38 9.49 4.02 7.75
C ASP A 38 8.21 4.16 6.92
N ALA A 39 7.47 3.08 6.72
CA ALA A 39 6.15 3.13 6.10
C ALA A 39 5.18 4.03 6.88
N TRP A 40 5.16 3.91 8.22
CA TRP A 40 4.38 4.80 9.08
C TRP A 40 4.90 6.24 9.08
N GLN A 41 6.20 6.41 9.15
CA GLN A 41 6.87 7.70 9.13
C GLN A 41 6.52 8.45 7.84
N ALA A 42 6.49 7.78 6.69
CA ALA A 42 6.12 8.34 5.40
C ALA A 42 4.59 8.34 5.12
N SER A 43 3.76 8.04 6.11
CA SER A 43 2.30 8.03 5.97
C SER A 43 1.65 9.36 6.37
N GLY A 44 0.42 9.60 5.90
CA GLY A 44 -0.43 10.66 6.44
C GLY A 44 -0.87 10.43 7.88
N VAL A 45 -0.79 9.19 8.37
CA VAL A 45 -1.16 8.83 9.76
C VAL A 45 -0.18 9.43 10.77
N SER A 46 1.10 9.50 10.43
CA SER A 46 2.13 10.14 11.27
C SER A 46 2.11 11.67 11.18
N TYR A 47 1.38 12.24 10.22
CA TYR A 47 1.40 13.65 9.83
C TYR A 47 2.74 14.17 9.29
N ASN A 48 3.78 13.33 9.18
CA ASN A 48 5.03 13.79 8.60
C ASN A 48 4.88 13.98 7.09
N ALA A 49 4.25 13.04 6.37
CA ALA A 49 4.19 13.09 4.92
C ALA A 49 3.23 14.18 4.39
N VAL A 50 3.80 15.25 3.84
CA VAL A 50 3.05 16.39 3.30
C VAL A 50 2.20 15.98 2.09
N ALA A 51 2.69 15.02 1.29
CA ALA A 51 2.08 14.57 0.03
C ALA A 51 1.09 13.40 0.20
N SER A 52 0.71 13.05 1.43
CA SER A 52 -0.28 11.98 1.70
C SER A 52 -1.61 12.25 0.98
N PHE A 53 -2.35 11.20 0.63
CA PHE A 53 -3.72 11.36 0.08
C PHE A 53 -4.73 11.60 1.19
N TYR A 54 -4.55 10.92 2.33
CA TYR A 54 -5.46 10.97 3.46
C TYR A 54 -4.70 11.21 4.76
N ASN A 55 -5.29 12.02 5.64
CA ASN A 55 -4.84 12.20 7.01
C ASN A 55 -5.99 11.83 7.96
N PRO A 56 -5.72 11.14 9.08
CA PRO A 56 -6.69 11.05 10.18
C PRO A 56 -6.93 12.44 10.79
N PRO A 57 -7.92 12.64 11.67
CA PRO A 57 -8.17 13.95 12.30
C PRO A 57 -7.03 14.47 13.19
N LYS A 58 -6.12 13.59 13.63
CA LYS A 58 -4.94 13.89 14.46
C LYS A 58 -3.85 12.85 14.20
N PRO A 59 -2.56 13.18 14.41
CA PRO A 59 -1.48 12.21 14.28
C PRO A 59 -1.69 11.02 15.22
N LEU A 60 -1.38 9.83 14.71
CA LEU A 60 -1.44 8.57 15.46
C LEU A 60 -0.11 7.83 15.33
N ASP A 61 0.29 7.16 16.40
CA ASP A 61 1.41 6.24 16.43
C ASP A 61 0.95 4.77 16.49
N CYS A 62 1.92 3.85 16.48
CA CYS A 62 1.68 2.41 16.57
C CYS A 62 0.81 2.01 17.78
N ARG A 63 0.95 2.71 18.91
CA ARG A 63 0.27 2.40 20.17
C ARG A 63 -1.16 2.91 20.18
N ASN A 64 -1.49 3.93 19.40
CA ASN A 64 -2.89 4.34 19.22
C ASN A 64 -3.72 3.23 18.57
N CYS A 65 -3.11 2.45 17.67
CA CYS A 65 -3.77 1.33 16.98
C CYS A 65 -3.64 0.01 17.75
N HIS A 66 -2.42 -0.35 18.17
CA HIS A 66 -2.09 -1.67 18.74
C HIS A 66 -2.02 -1.72 20.27
N MET A 67 -2.03 -0.58 20.96
CA MET A 67 -2.04 -0.53 22.44
C MET A 67 -3.12 0.43 22.93
N LYS A 68 -4.37 0.17 22.55
CA LYS A 68 -5.51 1.00 22.96
C LYS A 68 -5.63 1.03 24.48
N LYS A 69 -6.08 2.16 25.03
CA LYS A 69 -6.38 2.23 26.46
C LYS A 69 -7.62 1.38 26.74
N VAL A 70 -7.55 0.55 27.77
CA VAL A 70 -8.66 -0.29 28.25
C VAL A 70 -8.85 -0.05 29.74
N ALA A 71 -10.08 -0.23 30.22
CA ALA A 71 -10.37 -0.14 31.65
C ALA A 71 -9.57 -1.20 32.42
N SER A 72 -9.02 -0.85 33.57
CA SER A 72 -8.31 -1.76 34.46
C SER A 72 -8.33 -1.24 35.89
N SER A 73 -8.46 -2.17 36.83
CA SER A 73 -8.33 -1.96 38.28
C SER A 73 -6.94 -2.35 38.81
N ASP A 74 -5.99 -2.72 37.94
CA ASP A 74 -4.63 -3.08 38.33
C ASP A 74 -3.95 -1.92 39.06
N LYS A 75 -3.09 -2.20 40.04
CA LYS A 75 -2.38 -1.15 40.80
C LYS A 75 -1.58 -0.17 39.91
N GLY A 76 -1.17 -0.61 38.71
CA GLY A 76 -0.47 0.21 37.71
C GLY A 76 -1.38 1.02 36.78
N ASN A 77 -2.69 1.04 37.00
CA ASN A 77 -3.61 1.82 36.17
C ASN A 77 -3.39 3.33 36.35
N ASN A 78 -3.68 4.09 35.29
CA ASN A 78 -3.71 5.54 35.33
C ASN A 78 -5.15 6.00 35.04
N ARG A 79 -5.83 6.50 36.08
CA ARG A 79 -7.24 6.94 36.04
C ARG A 79 -8.18 5.83 35.55
N GLY A 80 -8.02 4.62 36.09
CA GLY A 80 -8.84 3.45 35.78
C GLY A 80 -8.53 2.81 34.42
N GLN A 81 -7.42 3.17 33.78
CA GLN A 81 -7.06 2.66 32.46
C GLN A 81 -5.60 2.21 32.38
N VAL A 82 -5.35 1.18 31.57
CA VAL A 82 -4.02 0.73 31.15
C VAL A 82 -3.91 0.69 29.64
N LYS A 83 -2.70 0.76 29.11
CA LYS A 83 -2.43 0.45 27.70
C LYS A 83 -2.54 -1.06 27.53
N SER A 84 -3.43 -1.49 26.63
CA SER A 84 -3.65 -2.91 26.37
C SER A 84 -2.40 -3.56 25.76
N HIS A 85 -2.05 -4.74 26.25
CA HIS A 85 -1.04 -5.62 25.69
C HIS A 85 -1.63 -6.74 24.82
N PHE A 86 -2.90 -6.62 24.40
CA PHE A 86 -3.50 -7.60 23.49
C PHE A 86 -2.98 -7.48 22.05
N PHE A 87 -2.39 -6.33 21.68
CA PHE A 87 -1.84 -6.07 20.34
C PHE A 87 -2.78 -6.53 19.21
N PRO A 88 -3.99 -5.94 19.06
CA PRO A 88 -4.91 -6.34 18.01
C PRO A 88 -4.24 -6.28 16.62
N ALA A 89 -4.64 -7.20 15.75
CA ALA A 89 -4.01 -7.51 14.46
C ALA A 89 -2.56 -8.06 14.52
N ALA A 90 -2.01 -8.35 15.70
CA ALA A 90 -0.72 -9.04 15.78
C ALA A 90 -0.80 -10.46 15.20
N ASN A 91 -1.84 -11.23 15.56
CA ASN A 91 -1.91 -12.64 15.20
C ASN A 91 -3.35 -13.20 15.29
N THR A 92 -3.86 -13.80 14.21
CA THR A 92 -5.11 -14.59 14.23
C THR A 92 -4.85 -16.10 14.31
N ALA A 93 -3.61 -16.56 14.13
CA ALA A 93 -3.23 -17.97 14.18
C ALA A 93 -3.00 -18.49 15.62
N LEU A 94 -2.32 -17.73 16.47
CA LEU A 94 -2.07 -18.10 17.88
C LEU A 94 -3.35 -18.46 18.67
N PRO A 95 -4.45 -17.68 18.62
CA PRO A 95 -5.66 -18.00 19.38
C PRO A 95 -6.41 -19.25 18.87
N VAL A 96 -5.94 -19.95 17.84
CA VAL A 96 -6.52 -21.23 17.40
C VAL A 96 -5.59 -22.43 17.59
N LEU A 97 -4.34 -22.21 18.05
CA LEU A 97 -3.47 -23.34 18.37
C LEU A 97 -4.03 -24.12 19.57
N PRO A 98 -3.92 -25.45 19.59
CA PRO A 98 -4.52 -26.28 20.65
C PRO A 98 -4.16 -25.85 22.08
N LYS A 99 -2.93 -25.39 22.31
CA LYS A 99 -2.45 -24.97 23.65
C LYS A 99 -2.74 -23.51 24.00
N SER A 100 -3.16 -22.69 23.05
CA SER A 100 -3.43 -21.25 23.24
C SER A 100 -4.78 -20.82 22.69
N ALA A 101 -5.70 -21.78 22.52
CA ALA A 101 -7.04 -21.56 22.01
C ALA A 101 -7.75 -20.48 22.84
N ASN A 102 -8.19 -19.40 22.19
CA ASN A 102 -8.80 -18.25 22.84
C ASN A 102 -9.76 -17.54 21.87
N GLU A 103 -11.03 -17.90 21.95
CA GLU A 103 -12.08 -17.35 21.07
C GLU A 103 -12.24 -15.84 21.22
N GLU A 104 -12.11 -15.31 22.43
CA GLU A 104 -12.25 -13.88 22.69
C GLU A 104 -11.10 -13.07 22.06
N TRP A 105 -9.88 -13.60 22.08
CA TRP A 105 -8.76 -13.00 21.36
C TRP A 105 -9.00 -13.01 19.84
N LEU A 106 -9.43 -14.16 19.28
CA LEU A 106 -9.75 -14.24 17.85
C LEU A 106 -10.85 -13.22 17.50
N LYS A 107 -11.96 -13.19 18.24
CA LYS A 107 -13.07 -12.25 18.04
C LYS A 107 -12.63 -10.79 18.06
N ARG A 108 -11.82 -10.38 19.05
CA ARG A 108 -11.30 -9.01 19.14
C ARG A 108 -10.39 -8.66 17.96
N THR A 109 -9.57 -9.61 17.52
CA THR A 109 -8.66 -9.42 16.38
C THR A 109 -9.43 -9.31 15.08
N SER A 110 -10.42 -10.19 14.86
CA SER A 110 -11.33 -10.13 13.70
C SER A 110 -12.09 -8.82 13.64
N ALA A 111 -12.70 -8.40 14.75
CA ALA A 111 -13.39 -7.12 14.85
C ALA A 111 -12.47 -5.93 14.55
N PHE A 112 -11.20 -5.99 14.95
CA PHE A 112 -10.23 -4.94 14.61
C PHE A 112 -9.91 -4.90 13.11
N LEU A 113 -9.76 -6.06 12.45
CA LEU A 113 -9.49 -6.16 11.02
C LEU A 113 -10.70 -5.71 10.17
N GLN A 114 -11.91 -5.95 10.68
CA GLN A 114 -13.20 -5.62 10.05
C GLN A 114 -13.68 -4.18 10.33
N ASP A 115 -12.97 -3.40 11.16
CA ASP A 115 -13.31 -2.00 11.50
C ASP A 115 -12.96 -1.01 10.37
N GLY A 116 -13.27 -1.35 9.13
CA GLY A 116 -13.02 -0.51 7.94
C GLY A 116 -11.53 -0.16 7.78
N ARG A 117 -10.63 -1.12 8.06
CA ARG A 117 -9.18 -0.94 7.89
C ARG A 117 -8.84 -0.82 6.42
N ALA A 118 -9.46 -1.68 5.62
CA ALA A 118 -9.47 -1.65 4.17
C ALA A 118 -10.92 -1.55 3.68
N VAL A 119 -11.09 -1.18 2.43
CA VAL A 119 -12.37 -1.14 1.71
C VAL A 119 -12.17 -1.91 0.42
N VAL A 120 -13.18 -2.69 0.04
CA VAL A 120 -13.33 -3.28 -1.30
C VAL A 120 -14.46 -2.52 -1.98
N ASP A 121 -14.30 -2.21 -3.26
CA ASP A 121 -15.27 -1.48 -4.07
C ASP A 121 -15.26 -2.06 -5.49
N ILE A 122 -16.37 -2.68 -5.92
CA ILE A 122 -16.62 -3.05 -7.31
C ILE A 122 -16.94 -1.75 -8.05
N PHE A 123 -15.86 -1.01 -8.34
CA PHE A 123 -15.93 0.38 -8.76
C PHE A 123 -16.59 0.53 -10.13
N GLY A 124 -16.22 -0.31 -11.09
CA GLY A 124 -16.60 -0.10 -12.48
C GLY A 124 -16.45 -1.34 -13.35
N VAL A 125 -16.91 -1.22 -14.59
CA VAL A 125 -16.58 -2.16 -15.65
C VAL A 125 -16.03 -1.47 -16.89
N MET A 126 -15.08 -2.12 -17.54
CA MET A 126 -14.64 -1.80 -18.88
C MET A 126 -15.38 -2.69 -19.87
N ILE A 127 -16.12 -2.06 -20.78
CA ILE A 127 -16.85 -2.72 -21.87
C ILE A 127 -16.47 -2.02 -23.17
N TYR A 128 -15.95 -2.76 -24.16
CA TYR A 128 -15.46 -2.22 -25.43
C TYR A 128 -14.51 -1.01 -25.27
N GLY A 129 -13.63 -1.07 -24.27
CA GLY A 129 -12.66 0.00 -23.97
C GLY A 129 -13.23 1.23 -23.27
N LYS A 130 -14.52 1.23 -22.89
CA LYS A 130 -15.15 2.34 -22.16
C LYS A 130 -15.43 1.95 -20.71
N LEU A 131 -15.03 2.84 -19.80
CA LEU A 131 -15.31 2.71 -18.37
C LEU A 131 -16.75 3.12 -18.07
N MET A 132 -17.51 2.23 -17.46
CA MET A 132 -18.82 2.48 -16.86
C MET A 132 -18.66 2.45 -15.34
N ALA A 133 -18.66 3.63 -14.71
CA ALA A 133 -18.35 3.80 -13.30
C ALA A 133 -18.89 5.14 -12.74
N PRO A 134 -19.00 5.29 -11.41
CA PRO A 134 -18.97 4.21 -10.44
C PRO A 134 -20.29 3.45 -10.50
N LEU A 135 -20.25 2.12 -10.36
CA LEU A 135 -21.47 1.31 -10.37
C LEU A 135 -22.28 1.53 -9.10
N GLY A 136 -23.61 1.51 -9.20
CA GLY A 136 -24.50 1.26 -8.08
C GLY A 136 -24.56 -0.26 -7.79
N ASP A 137 -25.72 -0.72 -7.33
CA ASP A 137 -25.87 -2.12 -6.90
C ASP A 137 -26.19 -3.08 -8.05
N HIS A 138 -26.30 -2.57 -9.28
CA HIS A 138 -26.75 -3.33 -10.44
C HIS A 138 -25.99 -3.00 -11.73
N LEU A 139 -25.54 -4.04 -12.45
CA LEU A 139 -24.94 -3.96 -13.78
C LEU A 139 -25.76 -4.77 -14.79
N GLN A 140 -26.11 -4.13 -15.91
CA GLN A 140 -26.65 -4.85 -17.06
C GLN A 140 -25.53 -5.56 -17.83
N VAL A 141 -25.73 -6.84 -18.13
CA VAL A 141 -24.81 -7.66 -18.93
C VAL A 141 -25.54 -8.35 -20.08
N LYS A 142 -24.91 -8.46 -21.24
CA LYS A 142 -25.49 -9.12 -22.42
C LYS A 142 -24.83 -10.48 -22.66
N PRO A 143 -25.55 -11.49 -23.15
CA PRO A 143 -24.95 -12.75 -23.56
C PRO A 143 -23.80 -12.55 -24.57
N GLY A 144 -22.72 -13.31 -24.41
CA GLY A 144 -21.51 -13.22 -25.24
C GLY A 144 -20.65 -11.96 -25.01
N GLN A 145 -21.02 -11.09 -24.07
CA GLN A 145 -20.29 -9.85 -23.82
C GLN A 145 -19.01 -10.09 -23.02
N ASP A 146 -17.90 -9.53 -23.49
CA ASP A 146 -16.67 -9.45 -22.71
C ASP A 146 -16.71 -8.26 -21.75
N ILE A 147 -16.40 -8.53 -20.49
CA ILE A 147 -16.42 -7.55 -19.41
C ILE A 147 -15.10 -7.64 -18.64
N ARG A 148 -14.55 -6.49 -18.27
CA ARG A 148 -13.49 -6.41 -17.26
C ARG A 148 -13.98 -5.60 -16.05
N PHE A 149 -14.10 -6.24 -14.91
CA PHE A 149 -14.40 -5.59 -13.64
C PHE A 149 -13.17 -4.87 -13.10
N GLU A 150 -13.38 -3.65 -12.61
CA GLU A 150 -12.40 -2.81 -11.93
C GLU A 150 -12.72 -2.86 -10.43
N VAL A 151 -12.01 -3.68 -9.67
CA VAL A 151 -12.23 -3.82 -8.22
C VAL A 151 -11.16 -3.06 -7.47
N VAL A 152 -11.55 -2.02 -6.75
CA VAL A 152 -10.64 -1.17 -5.97
C VAL A 152 -10.51 -1.72 -4.56
N VAL A 153 -9.28 -1.82 -4.07
CA VAL A 153 -8.98 -2.11 -2.66
C VAL A 153 -8.20 -0.94 -2.07
N ALA A 154 -8.76 -0.28 -1.06
CA ALA A 154 -8.19 0.93 -0.46
C ALA A 154 -7.86 0.74 1.03
N THR A 155 -6.70 1.25 1.47
CA THR A 155 -6.32 1.31 2.89
C THR A 155 -6.79 2.64 3.50
N LYS A 156 -7.59 2.57 4.58
CA LYS A 156 -8.19 3.77 5.20
C LYS A 156 -7.68 4.05 6.60
N LYS A 157 -7.60 3.02 7.44
CA LYS A 157 -7.19 3.14 8.86
C LYS A 157 -5.94 2.31 9.17
N ILE A 158 -5.05 2.19 8.19
CA ILE A 158 -3.77 1.47 8.29
C ILE A 158 -2.65 2.50 8.16
N GLY A 159 -1.77 2.53 9.16
CA GLY A 159 -0.70 3.53 9.26
C GLY A 159 0.58 3.14 8.53
N HIS A 160 0.74 1.90 8.11
CA HIS A 160 1.91 1.36 7.42
C HIS A 160 1.47 0.58 6.16
N VAL A 161 2.39 -0.14 5.52
CA VAL A 161 2.05 -0.96 4.34
C VAL A 161 1.06 -2.07 4.71
N PHE A 162 0.12 -2.38 3.80
CA PHE A 162 -0.83 -3.47 3.94
C PHE A 162 -0.57 -4.58 2.92
N PRO A 163 -0.42 -5.84 3.34
CA PRO A 163 -0.27 -6.26 4.72
C PRO A 163 1.06 -5.77 5.29
N GLY A 164 1.06 -5.50 6.59
CA GLY A 164 2.29 -5.29 7.36
C GLY A 164 2.80 -6.62 7.94
N GLY A 165 3.89 -6.58 8.68
CA GLY A 165 4.53 -7.75 9.26
C GLY A 165 5.39 -8.50 8.25
N THR A 166 5.36 -9.81 8.36
CA THR A 166 5.97 -10.73 7.40
C THR A 166 5.07 -10.85 6.17
N ALA A 167 5.16 -9.85 5.29
CA ALA A 167 4.37 -9.74 4.06
C ALA A 167 4.60 -10.89 3.07
N ASP A 168 5.64 -11.70 3.28
CA ASP A 168 5.91 -12.96 2.59
C ASP A 168 5.04 -14.12 3.08
N SER A 169 4.72 -14.10 4.37
CA SER A 169 4.00 -15.19 5.02
C SER A 169 2.52 -14.88 5.21
N ASN A 170 2.14 -13.64 5.51
CA ASN A 170 0.74 -13.25 5.60
C ASN A 170 0.09 -13.43 4.23
N GLU A 171 -1.16 -13.89 4.23
CA GLU A 171 -1.86 -14.21 2.99
C GLU A 171 -3.18 -13.47 2.93
N PRO A 172 -3.17 -12.18 2.53
CA PRO A 172 -4.36 -11.50 2.07
C PRO A 172 -4.54 -11.70 0.57
N TRP A 173 -5.77 -11.94 0.16
CA TRP A 173 -6.12 -12.10 -1.25
C TRP A 173 -7.51 -11.54 -1.52
N LEU A 174 -7.74 -11.21 -2.79
CA LEU A 174 -9.06 -10.84 -3.27
C LEU A 174 -9.75 -12.06 -3.86
N GLU A 175 -10.87 -12.44 -3.25
CA GLU A 175 -11.76 -13.49 -3.73
C GLU A 175 -12.94 -12.85 -4.49
N ILE A 176 -13.25 -13.38 -5.68
CA ILE A 176 -14.38 -12.98 -6.50
C ILE A 176 -15.27 -14.19 -6.70
N ILE A 177 -16.57 -14.06 -6.44
CA ILE A 177 -17.55 -15.13 -6.62
C ILE A 177 -18.78 -14.55 -7.32
N GLY A 178 -19.19 -15.15 -8.44
CA GLY A 178 -20.49 -14.94 -9.05
C GLY A 178 -21.41 -16.12 -8.75
N GLN A 179 -22.54 -15.90 -8.07
CA GLN A 179 -23.53 -16.94 -7.75
C GLN A 179 -24.85 -16.68 -8.47
N ASN A 180 -25.49 -17.73 -8.98
CA ASN A 180 -26.86 -17.62 -9.50
C ASN A 180 -27.90 -17.54 -8.37
N GLU A 181 -29.17 -17.42 -8.72
CA GLU A 181 -30.30 -17.36 -7.76
C GLU A 181 -30.44 -18.61 -6.88
N ALA A 182 -29.92 -19.76 -7.33
CA ALA A 182 -29.87 -21.00 -6.56
C ALA A 182 -28.64 -21.09 -5.63
N GLY A 183 -27.78 -20.07 -5.60
CA GLY A 183 -26.54 -20.03 -4.83
C GLY A 183 -25.38 -20.81 -5.45
N LYS A 184 -25.54 -21.36 -6.65
CA LYS A 184 -24.47 -22.08 -7.37
C LYS A 184 -23.46 -21.08 -7.91
N ILE A 185 -22.16 -21.37 -7.70
CA ILE A 185 -21.06 -20.57 -8.24
C ILE A 185 -21.02 -20.77 -9.77
N VAL A 186 -21.15 -19.66 -10.50
CA VAL A 186 -21.07 -19.57 -11.97
C VAL A 186 -19.65 -19.23 -12.41
N PHE A 187 -18.98 -18.36 -11.66
CA PHE A 187 -17.58 -18.06 -11.88
C PHE A 187 -16.90 -17.69 -10.56
N SER A 188 -15.59 -17.86 -10.50
CA SER A 188 -14.82 -17.45 -9.33
C SER A 188 -13.34 -17.19 -9.60
N SER A 189 -12.69 -16.53 -8.65
CA SER A 189 -11.24 -16.40 -8.51
C SER A 189 -10.91 -16.32 -7.03
N GLY A 190 -9.85 -16.99 -6.58
CA GLY A 190 -9.43 -16.91 -5.17
C GLY A 190 -10.24 -17.75 -4.20
N THR A 191 -10.99 -18.74 -4.68
CA THR A 191 -11.61 -19.76 -3.82
C THR A 191 -10.54 -20.69 -3.23
N LEU A 192 -10.91 -21.42 -2.18
CA LEU A 192 -10.04 -22.44 -1.62
C LEU A 192 -10.14 -23.76 -2.40
N GLU A 193 -9.00 -24.36 -2.67
CA GLU A 193 -8.89 -25.74 -3.15
C GLU A 193 -9.22 -26.74 -2.04
N GLN A 194 -9.36 -28.02 -2.39
CA GLN A 194 -9.59 -29.09 -1.41
C GLN A 194 -8.48 -29.16 -0.34
N SER A 195 -7.24 -28.84 -0.73
CA SER A 195 -6.05 -28.73 0.13
C SER A 195 -6.08 -27.54 1.11
N LYS A 196 -7.10 -26.68 1.03
CA LYS A 196 -7.22 -25.39 1.73
C LYS A 196 -6.20 -24.33 1.30
N GLU A 197 -5.51 -24.57 0.19
CA GLU A 197 -4.70 -23.56 -0.49
C GLU A 197 -5.63 -22.60 -1.23
N VAL A 198 -5.22 -21.33 -1.34
CA VAL A 198 -5.95 -20.35 -2.15
C VAL A 198 -5.59 -20.59 -3.61
N ASP A 199 -6.57 -20.50 -4.50
CA ASP A 199 -6.36 -20.53 -5.96
C ASP A 199 -5.10 -19.74 -6.34
N PRO A 200 -4.07 -20.37 -6.94
CA PRO A 200 -2.82 -19.70 -7.25
C PRO A 200 -2.97 -18.57 -8.28
N LYS A 201 -4.10 -18.49 -8.99
CA LYS A 201 -4.45 -17.41 -9.92
C LYS A 201 -5.05 -16.18 -9.24
N ALA A 202 -5.36 -16.25 -7.94
CA ALA A 202 -5.93 -15.13 -7.20
C ALA A 202 -4.99 -13.91 -7.21
N HIS A 203 -5.56 -12.75 -6.95
CA HIS A 203 -4.75 -11.57 -6.65
C HIS A 203 -4.32 -11.61 -5.18
N PHE A 204 -3.01 -11.58 -4.92
CA PHE A 204 -2.48 -11.63 -3.56
C PHE A 204 -1.82 -10.30 -3.19
N PHE A 205 -2.18 -9.75 -2.04
CA PHE A 205 -1.50 -8.60 -1.46
C PHE A 205 -0.32 -9.10 -0.64
N ARG A 206 0.78 -9.50 -1.28
CA ARG A 206 1.95 -10.05 -0.59
C ARG A 206 3.26 -9.78 -1.33
N GLY A 207 4.38 -10.01 -0.65
CA GLY A 207 5.71 -10.07 -1.26
C GLY A 207 6.13 -11.52 -1.51
N VAL A 208 6.58 -11.88 -2.70
CA VAL A 208 7.12 -13.23 -2.95
C VAL A 208 8.63 -13.17 -2.95
N LEU A 209 9.26 -13.73 -1.91
CA LEU A 209 10.71 -13.76 -1.74
C LEU A 209 11.31 -14.98 -2.45
N LEU A 210 12.47 -14.78 -3.07
CA LEU A 210 13.21 -15.81 -3.81
C LEU A 210 14.57 -16.09 -3.16
N ASP A 211 14.95 -17.36 -3.17
CA ASP A 211 16.30 -17.81 -2.83
C ASP A 211 17.30 -17.60 -3.98
N GLY A 212 18.52 -18.12 -3.84
CA GLY A 212 19.57 -18.03 -4.88
C GLY A 212 19.31 -18.83 -6.15
N GLN A 213 18.35 -19.76 -6.11
CA GLN A 213 17.97 -20.64 -7.22
C GLN A 213 16.70 -20.15 -7.92
N GLY A 214 16.03 -19.13 -7.36
CA GLY A 214 14.76 -18.61 -7.89
C GLY A 214 13.54 -19.36 -7.38
N GLU A 215 13.68 -20.15 -6.31
CA GLU A 215 12.56 -20.82 -5.66
C GLU A 215 11.90 -19.92 -4.61
N PHE A 216 10.63 -20.17 -4.33
CA PHE A 216 9.89 -19.43 -3.31
C PHE A 216 10.36 -19.80 -1.89
N ILE A 217 10.59 -18.78 -1.07
CA ILE A 217 10.84 -18.93 0.36
C ILE A 217 9.51 -19.15 1.07
N LEU A 218 9.11 -20.42 1.24
CA LEU A 218 7.81 -20.80 1.82
C LEU A 218 7.89 -21.23 3.29
N LYS A 219 9.10 -21.51 3.80
CA LYS A 219 9.34 -22.07 5.14
C LYS A 219 9.74 -21.01 6.16
N ARG A 220 9.67 -19.72 5.78
CA ARG A 220 10.14 -18.59 6.60
C ARG A 220 11.63 -18.73 6.96
N ASN A 221 12.44 -19.03 5.96
CA ASN A 221 13.89 -19.11 5.97
C ASN A 221 14.52 -17.87 5.29
N PRO A 222 14.40 -16.66 5.89
CA PRO A 222 14.76 -15.40 5.23
C PRO A 222 16.27 -15.25 4.99
N HIS A 223 17.13 -16.05 5.63
CA HIS A 223 18.57 -16.05 5.39
C HIS A 223 18.94 -16.51 3.96
N GLU A 224 18.05 -17.24 3.29
CA GLU A 224 18.24 -17.63 1.88
C GLU A 224 17.80 -16.54 0.90
N TRP A 225 17.11 -15.49 1.36
CA TRP A 225 16.58 -14.43 0.50
C TRP A 225 17.66 -13.75 -0.33
N ARG A 226 17.43 -13.63 -1.65
CA ARG A 226 18.28 -12.91 -2.59
C ARG A 226 17.57 -11.79 -3.32
N THR A 227 16.30 -11.99 -3.68
CA THR A 227 15.48 -10.97 -4.33
C THR A 227 13.99 -11.19 -4.07
N THR A 228 13.18 -10.18 -4.40
CA THR A 228 11.72 -10.28 -4.38
C THR A 228 11.21 -10.37 -5.81
N LEU A 229 10.32 -11.32 -6.08
CA LEU A 229 9.70 -11.50 -7.40
C LEU A 229 8.71 -10.36 -7.71
N TYR A 230 7.81 -10.09 -6.76
CA TYR A 230 6.88 -8.98 -6.75
C TYR A 230 6.48 -8.63 -5.32
N ASN A 231 5.94 -7.43 -5.12
CA ASN A 231 5.35 -6.99 -3.87
C ASN A 231 4.11 -6.14 -4.18
N ASN A 232 2.94 -6.72 -3.96
CA ASN A 232 1.64 -6.10 -4.23
C ASN A 232 1.02 -5.48 -2.96
N SER A 233 1.82 -5.20 -1.93
CA SER A 233 1.35 -4.48 -0.75
C SER A 233 0.88 -3.06 -1.10
N ILE A 234 -0.17 -2.61 -0.43
CA ILE A 234 -0.77 -1.28 -0.60
C ILE A 234 -0.17 -0.33 0.44
N PRO A 235 0.38 0.84 0.06
CA PRO A 235 0.86 1.84 1.01
C PRO A 235 -0.27 2.37 1.92
N PRO A 236 0.06 2.99 3.07
CA PRO A 236 -0.95 3.56 3.97
C PRO A 236 -1.68 4.75 3.33
N GLY A 237 -3.00 4.78 3.44
CA GLY A 237 -3.83 5.83 2.85
C GLY A 237 -3.77 5.82 1.32
N SER A 238 -3.71 4.63 0.73
CA SER A 238 -3.62 4.44 -0.73
C SER A 238 -4.63 3.40 -1.21
N ALA A 239 -4.64 3.11 -2.51
CA ALA A 239 -5.55 2.15 -3.12
C ALA A 239 -4.88 1.40 -4.28
N ASP A 240 -5.35 0.18 -4.56
CA ASP A 240 -5.03 -0.59 -5.75
C ASP A 240 -6.29 -0.90 -6.54
N VAL A 241 -6.13 -1.25 -7.82
CA VAL A 241 -7.25 -1.63 -8.70
C VAL A 241 -6.92 -2.94 -9.39
N ILE A 242 -7.76 -3.94 -9.12
CA ILE A 242 -7.56 -5.30 -9.59
C ILE A 242 -8.54 -5.56 -10.72
N HIS A 243 -8.01 -6.04 -11.83
CA HIS A 243 -8.74 -6.23 -13.07
C HIS A 243 -9.18 -7.68 -13.21
N PHE A 244 -10.49 -7.93 -13.24
CA PHE A 244 -11.03 -9.29 -13.48
C PHE A 244 -11.75 -9.36 -14.82
N THR A 245 -11.43 -10.34 -15.64
CA THR A 245 -12.06 -10.53 -16.96
C THR A 245 -13.03 -11.70 -16.93
N TRP A 246 -14.18 -11.51 -17.57
CA TRP A 246 -15.22 -12.50 -17.70
C TRP A 246 -15.98 -12.32 -19.01
N THR A 247 -16.29 -13.43 -19.67
CA THR A 247 -17.17 -13.46 -20.84
C THR A 247 -18.52 -13.99 -20.38
N VAL A 248 -19.58 -13.20 -20.58
CA VAL A 248 -20.94 -13.59 -20.23
C VAL A 248 -21.35 -14.78 -21.11
N PRO A 249 -21.84 -15.90 -20.55
CA PRO A 249 -22.29 -17.04 -21.34
C PRO A 249 -23.39 -16.68 -22.35
N ASP A 250 -23.38 -17.30 -23.53
CA ASP A 250 -24.33 -17.03 -24.61
C ASP A 250 -25.79 -17.34 -24.26
N ASN A 251 -26.01 -18.23 -23.29
CA ASN A 251 -27.32 -18.63 -22.79
C ASN A 251 -27.72 -17.91 -21.48
N PHE A 252 -27.04 -16.83 -21.10
CA PHE A 252 -27.31 -16.13 -19.85
C PHE A 252 -28.67 -15.40 -19.86
N THR A 253 -29.60 -15.83 -19.01
CA THR A 253 -30.95 -15.26 -18.90
C THR A 253 -31.37 -14.85 -17.47
N GLY A 254 -30.55 -15.15 -16.46
CA GLY A 254 -30.89 -14.94 -15.04
C GLY A 254 -30.19 -13.76 -14.39
N THR A 255 -30.12 -13.82 -13.05
CA THR A 255 -29.36 -12.90 -12.22
C THR A 255 -28.12 -13.60 -11.66
N ILE A 256 -26.98 -12.92 -11.64
CA ILE A 256 -25.79 -13.33 -10.89
C ILE A 256 -25.52 -12.31 -9.80
N ASN A 257 -25.38 -12.79 -8.58
CA ASN A 257 -24.85 -12.01 -7.49
C ASN A 257 -23.32 -12.08 -7.49
N LEU A 258 -22.66 -10.96 -7.77
CA LEU A 258 -21.20 -10.83 -7.77
C LEU A 258 -20.74 -10.29 -6.41
N THR A 259 -19.93 -11.06 -5.70
CA THR A 259 -19.30 -10.64 -4.43
C THR A 259 -17.79 -10.58 -4.57
N ALA A 260 -17.18 -9.49 -4.09
CA ALA A 260 -15.74 -9.33 -3.95
C ALA A 260 -15.36 -9.26 -2.47
N LYS A 261 -14.41 -10.09 -2.03
CA LYS A 261 -13.99 -10.20 -0.62
C LYS A 261 -12.49 -10.04 -0.46
N LEU A 262 -12.06 -9.11 0.38
CA LEU A 262 -10.69 -9.06 0.86
C LEU A 262 -10.56 -10.00 2.06
N ASN A 263 -10.01 -11.18 1.80
CA ASN A 263 -9.76 -12.19 2.83
C ASN A 263 -8.35 -12.02 3.41
N TYR A 264 -8.16 -12.40 4.67
CA TYR A 264 -6.88 -12.38 5.36
C TYR A 264 -6.68 -13.65 6.17
N ARG A 265 -5.54 -14.32 5.93
CA ARG A 265 -5.05 -15.44 6.74
C ARG A 265 -3.66 -15.11 7.30
N LYS A 266 -3.50 -15.24 8.62
CA LYS A 266 -2.21 -15.08 9.30
C LYS A 266 -1.36 -16.32 9.03
N PHE A 267 -0.44 -16.22 8.08
CA PHE A 267 0.37 -17.30 7.51
C PHE A 267 -0.34 -18.10 6.40
N ASN A 268 0.31 -18.22 5.26
CA ASN A 268 -0.13 -19.07 4.14
C ASN A 268 -0.16 -20.55 4.56
N ARG A 269 -0.93 -21.36 3.81
CA ARG A 269 -1.11 -22.79 4.11
C ARG A 269 0.22 -23.54 4.19
N SER A 270 1.17 -23.23 3.30
CA SER A 270 2.47 -23.90 3.28
C SER A 270 3.22 -23.81 4.61
N ILE A 271 3.08 -22.72 5.37
CA ILE A 271 3.74 -22.62 6.68
C ILE A 271 3.18 -23.66 7.65
N THR A 272 1.85 -23.83 7.73
CA THR A 272 1.26 -24.85 8.60
C THR A 272 1.60 -26.27 8.18
N VAL A 273 1.71 -26.52 6.87
CA VAL A 273 2.07 -27.83 6.32
C VAL A 273 3.53 -28.17 6.60
N HIS A 274 4.44 -27.20 6.55
CA HIS A 274 5.87 -27.45 6.74
C HIS A 274 6.33 -27.35 8.20
N SER A 275 5.64 -26.55 9.03
CA SER A 275 6.14 -26.18 10.37
C SER A 275 5.46 -26.91 11.51
N LEU A 276 4.38 -27.66 11.23
CA LEU A 276 3.62 -28.39 12.24
C LEU A 276 3.52 -29.86 11.83
N ASP A 277 3.69 -30.77 12.79
CA ASP A 277 3.52 -32.21 12.58
C ASP A 277 2.08 -32.52 12.14
N ASP A 278 1.11 -31.82 12.74
CA ASP A 278 -0.31 -31.86 12.38
C ASP A 278 -0.75 -30.48 11.82
N PRO A 279 -0.85 -30.33 10.49
CA PRO A 279 -1.22 -29.06 9.87
C PRO A 279 -2.64 -28.62 10.27
N ILE A 280 -2.75 -27.46 10.89
CA ILE A 280 -4.04 -26.89 11.31
C ILE A 280 -4.60 -25.91 10.27
N ASP A 281 -5.92 -25.81 10.23
CA ASP A 281 -6.60 -24.79 9.41
C ASP A 281 -6.64 -23.47 10.17
N LEU A 282 -5.94 -22.47 9.65
CA LEU A 282 -5.91 -21.14 10.25
C LEU A 282 -7.15 -20.32 9.85
N PRO A 283 -7.66 -19.47 10.76
CA PRO A 283 -8.85 -18.68 10.49
C PRO A 283 -8.62 -17.70 9.34
N ILE A 284 -9.63 -17.62 8.47
CA ILE A 284 -9.71 -16.65 7.39
C ILE A 284 -10.70 -15.57 7.80
N ILE A 285 -10.23 -14.32 7.81
CA ILE A 285 -11.05 -13.16 8.17
C ILE A 285 -11.34 -12.38 6.89
N THR A 286 -12.61 -12.28 6.51
CA THR A 286 -13.05 -11.31 5.49
C THR A 286 -13.00 -9.92 6.12
N MET A 287 -12.04 -9.10 5.69
CA MET A 287 -11.78 -7.76 6.22
C MET A 287 -12.76 -6.73 5.68
N ALA A 288 -13.13 -6.86 4.41
CA ALA A 288 -14.06 -6.01 3.70
C ALA A 288 -14.63 -6.78 2.51
N GLU A 289 -15.84 -6.41 2.11
CA GLU A 289 -16.52 -6.99 0.95
C GLU A 289 -17.39 -5.94 0.27
N ASP A 290 -17.68 -6.18 -1.00
CA ASP A 290 -18.65 -5.42 -1.79
C ASP A 290 -19.40 -6.37 -2.73
N GLN A 291 -20.60 -5.97 -3.15
CA GLN A 291 -21.50 -6.84 -3.87
C GLN A 291 -22.39 -6.06 -4.85
N ILE A 292 -22.54 -6.59 -6.07
CA ILE A 292 -23.47 -6.07 -7.08
C ILE A 292 -24.25 -7.21 -7.73
N SER A 293 -25.42 -6.90 -8.28
CA SER A 293 -26.21 -7.81 -9.10
C SER A 293 -25.91 -7.62 -10.58
N LEU A 294 -25.79 -8.72 -11.33
CA LEU A 294 -25.63 -8.75 -12.77
C LEU A 294 -26.90 -9.35 -13.38
N SER A 295 -27.54 -8.69 -14.34
CA SER A 295 -28.65 -9.30 -15.09
C SER A 295 -28.73 -8.79 -16.52
N SER A 296 -29.46 -9.51 -17.37
CA SER A 296 -29.69 -9.10 -18.77
C SER A 296 -30.84 -8.11 -18.93
N SER A 297 -31.79 -8.11 -18.00
CA SER A 297 -33.08 -7.42 -18.13
C SER A 297 -33.13 -6.04 -17.48
N LYS A 298 -32.35 -5.78 -16.43
CA LYS A 298 -32.37 -4.52 -15.69
C LYS A 298 -31.19 -3.63 -16.10
N ASN A 299 -31.46 -2.34 -16.33
CA ASN A 299 -30.47 -1.34 -16.74
C ASN A 299 -29.41 -1.12 -15.65
N THR A 300 -28.17 -0.85 -16.07
CA THR A 300 -27.08 -0.51 -15.14
C THR A 300 -27.43 0.72 -14.31
N GLU A 301 -27.19 0.62 -13.01
CA GLU A 301 -27.29 1.72 -12.07
C GLU A 301 -25.89 2.31 -11.84
N LEU A 302 -25.78 3.64 -11.84
CA LEU A 302 -24.54 4.33 -11.50
C LEU A 302 -24.72 5.04 -10.17
N ALA A 303 -23.71 4.96 -9.31
CA ALA A 303 -23.75 5.62 -8.02
C ALA A 303 -23.60 7.15 -8.20
N GLU A 304 -24.58 7.90 -7.71
CA GLU A 304 -24.56 9.35 -7.70
C GLU A 304 -23.68 9.89 -6.56
N ASN A 305 -23.07 11.07 -6.75
CA ASN A 305 -22.28 11.78 -5.73
C ASN A 305 -21.12 10.97 -5.09
N ALA A 306 -20.61 9.97 -5.80
CA ALA A 306 -19.57 9.06 -5.35
C ALA A 306 -18.13 9.57 -5.58
N GLY A 307 -17.87 10.86 -5.31
CA GLY A 307 -16.57 11.49 -5.60
C GLY A 307 -15.38 10.81 -4.91
N MET A 308 -15.56 10.28 -3.69
CA MET A 308 -14.47 9.57 -3.00
C MET A 308 -14.12 8.21 -3.62
N ARG A 309 -15.07 7.51 -4.27
CA ARG A 309 -14.79 6.28 -5.02
C ARG A 309 -13.89 6.57 -6.22
N TYR A 310 -14.18 7.65 -6.95
CA TYR A 310 -13.28 8.16 -7.99
C TYR A 310 -11.90 8.56 -7.45
N ASN A 311 -11.82 9.11 -6.23
CA ASN A 311 -10.53 9.44 -5.63
C ASN A 311 -9.69 8.18 -5.35
N ASP A 312 -10.28 7.12 -4.79
CA ASP A 312 -9.59 5.85 -4.59
C ASP A 312 -9.17 5.19 -5.90
N TYR A 313 -10.06 5.15 -6.90
CA TYR A 313 -9.72 4.66 -8.24
C TYR A 313 -8.60 5.49 -8.90
N GLY A 314 -8.62 6.82 -8.75
CA GLY A 314 -7.59 7.71 -9.26
C GLY A 314 -6.22 7.47 -8.60
N ILE A 315 -6.20 7.20 -7.29
CA ILE A 315 -5.00 6.80 -6.54
C ILE A 315 -4.45 5.47 -7.07
N ALA A 316 -5.33 4.48 -7.28
CA ALA A 316 -4.98 3.18 -7.80
C ALA A 316 -4.39 3.26 -9.23
N MET A 317 -5.05 3.99 -10.12
CA MET A 317 -4.56 4.24 -11.47
C MET A 317 -3.21 4.99 -11.49
N LEU A 318 -2.99 5.91 -10.55
CA LEU A 318 -1.71 6.58 -10.40
C LEU A 318 -0.59 5.61 -10.01
N ARG A 319 -0.88 4.65 -9.11
CA ARG A 319 0.08 3.60 -8.72
C ARG A 319 0.44 2.69 -9.88
N GLN A 320 -0.52 2.38 -10.75
CA GLN A 320 -0.31 1.65 -12.00
C GLN A 320 0.32 2.48 -13.12
N LYS A 321 0.66 3.76 -12.84
CA LYS A 321 1.22 4.72 -13.81
C LYS A 321 0.30 5.01 -15.01
N ASN A 322 -0.99 4.68 -14.91
CA ASN A 322 -1.99 5.09 -15.89
C ASN A 322 -2.40 6.53 -15.61
N LEU A 323 -1.56 7.48 -16.04
CA LEU A 323 -1.74 8.91 -15.75
C LEU A 323 -3.04 9.45 -16.36
N ALA A 324 -3.41 9.01 -17.56
CA ALA A 324 -4.64 9.42 -18.22
C ALA A 324 -5.90 9.03 -17.41
N ALA A 325 -6.02 7.75 -17.03
CA ALA A 325 -7.16 7.29 -16.23
C ALA A 325 -7.18 7.93 -14.84
N SER A 326 -6.00 8.11 -14.22
CA SER A 326 -5.86 8.79 -12.93
C SER A 326 -6.32 10.25 -13.00
N ARG A 327 -5.92 10.99 -14.04
CA ARG A 327 -6.33 12.38 -14.26
C ARG A 327 -7.84 12.48 -14.42
N THR A 328 -8.42 11.67 -15.30
CA THR A 328 -9.88 11.65 -15.53
C THR A 328 -10.64 11.36 -14.24
N ALA A 329 -10.16 10.41 -13.43
CA ALA A 329 -10.77 10.09 -12.15
C ALA A 329 -10.70 11.28 -11.17
N PHE A 330 -9.54 11.92 -11.01
CA PHE A 330 -9.41 13.07 -10.12
C PHE A 330 -10.19 14.31 -10.61
N GLU A 331 -10.30 14.54 -11.92
CA GLU A 331 -11.17 15.58 -12.46
C GLU A 331 -12.66 15.32 -12.20
N LYS A 332 -13.08 14.05 -12.10
CA LYS A 332 -14.43 13.72 -11.61
C LYS A 332 -14.58 14.07 -10.14
N VAL A 333 -13.54 13.91 -9.32
CA VAL A 333 -13.56 14.34 -7.91
C VAL A 333 -13.79 15.84 -7.80
N THR A 334 -13.06 16.67 -8.56
CA THR A 334 -13.20 18.13 -8.48
C THR A 334 -14.58 18.62 -8.93
N LYS A 335 -15.22 17.91 -9.88
CA LYS A 335 -16.59 18.21 -10.33
C LYS A 335 -17.65 17.77 -9.32
N LEU A 336 -17.49 16.59 -8.71
CA LEU A 336 -18.46 16.03 -7.77
C LEU A 336 -18.32 16.61 -6.35
N ILE A 337 -17.12 17.08 -5.99
CA ILE A 337 -16.84 17.67 -4.68
C ILE A 337 -16.01 18.96 -4.85
N PRO A 338 -16.61 20.06 -5.34
CA PRO A 338 -15.88 21.30 -5.64
C PRO A 338 -15.17 21.94 -4.44
N GLY A 339 -15.63 21.67 -3.20
CA GLY A 339 -14.98 22.16 -1.98
C GLY A 339 -13.81 21.30 -1.48
N TYR A 340 -13.47 20.21 -2.17
CA TYR A 340 -12.41 19.29 -1.75
C TYR A 340 -11.06 19.67 -2.37
N ALA A 341 -10.31 20.54 -1.68
CA ALA A 341 -8.99 21.03 -2.14
C ALA A 341 -7.99 19.93 -2.51
N ASP A 342 -8.02 18.79 -1.82
CA ASP A 342 -7.17 17.64 -2.12
C ASP A 342 -7.47 17.04 -3.52
N GLY A 343 -8.71 17.16 -4.02
CA GLY A 343 -9.07 16.75 -5.37
C GLY A 343 -8.27 17.52 -6.44
N PHE A 344 -8.17 18.84 -6.30
CA PHE A 344 -7.38 19.69 -7.21
C PHE A 344 -5.88 19.41 -7.10
N VAL A 345 -5.36 19.22 -5.88
CA VAL A 345 -3.97 18.77 -5.68
C VAL A 345 -3.70 17.42 -6.35
N ASN A 346 -4.67 16.50 -6.31
CA ASN A 346 -4.51 15.19 -6.96
C ASN A 346 -4.51 15.30 -8.48
N VAL A 347 -5.30 16.19 -9.09
CA VAL A 347 -5.17 16.52 -10.52
C VAL A 347 -3.78 17.10 -10.81
N ALA A 348 -3.33 18.10 -10.04
CA ALA A 348 -2.01 18.71 -10.20
C ALA A 348 -0.87 17.69 -10.10
N ARG A 349 -0.96 16.75 -9.15
CA ARG A 349 0.02 15.66 -8.96
C ARG A 349 0.20 14.83 -10.23
N VAL A 350 -0.88 14.58 -10.96
CA VAL A 350 -0.84 13.84 -12.23
C VAL A 350 -0.27 14.71 -13.34
N LEU A 351 -0.74 15.96 -13.47
CA LEU A 351 -0.25 16.92 -14.47
C LEU A 351 1.26 17.18 -14.35
N ILE A 352 1.80 17.26 -13.14
CA ILE A 352 3.25 17.37 -12.90
C ILE A 352 4.01 16.16 -13.47
N LYS A 353 3.47 14.95 -13.33
CA LYS A 353 4.10 13.74 -13.90
C LYS A 353 4.02 13.69 -15.42
N GLU A 354 3.06 14.39 -16.01
CA GLU A 354 2.86 14.49 -17.45
C GLU A 354 3.64 15.67 -18.06
N GLY A 355 4.25 16.52 -17.22
CA GLY A 355 4.99 17.72 -17.66
C GLY A 355 4.09 18.93 -17.95
N GLU A 356 2.81 18.87 -17.61
CA GLU A 356 1.81 19.92 -17.86
C GLU A 356 1.80 20.93 -16.70
N PHE A 357 2.92 21.65 -16.52
CA PHE A 357 3.18 22.45 -15.33
C PHE A 357 2.25 23.65 -15.16
N GLU A 358 1.92 24.38 -16.22
CA GLU A 358 1.00 25.53 -16.13
C GLU A 358 -0.40 25.10 -15.68
N LYS A 359 -0.94 24.04 -16.28
CA LYS A 359 -2.23 23.47 -15.84
C LYS A 359 -2.15 22.96 -14.39
N ALA A 360 -1.01 22.41 -13.97
CA ALA A 360 -0.82 21.99 -12.60
C ALA A 360 -0.82 23.19 -11.64
N LYS A 361 -0.18 24.32 -12.00
CA LYS A 361 -0.19 25.57 -11.24
C LYS A 361 -1.63 26.07 -11.06
N ASP A 362 -2.44 26.10 -12.14
CA ASP A 362 -3.86 26.50 -12.07
C ASP A 362 -4.64 25.67 -11.04
N GLN A 363 -4.48 24.33 -11.06
CA GLN A 363 -5.15 23.46 -10.10
C GLN A 363 -4.66 23.69 -8.66
N LEU A 364 -3.37 23.96 -8.48
CA LEU A 364 -2.80 24.26 -7.15
C LEU A 364 -3.27 25.62 -6.63
N GLU A 365 -3.51 26.60 -7.51
CA GLU A 365 -4.08 27.89 -7.16
C GLU A 365 -5.52 27.73 -6.66
N THR A 366 -6.37 26.99 -7.39
CA THR A 366 -7.72 26.66 -6.90
C THR A 366 -7.69 25.92 -5.55
N ALA A 367 -6.73 25.01 -5.35
CA ALA A 367 -6.57 24.34 -4.07
C ALA A 367 -6.20 25.31 -2.93
N LEU A 368 -5.39 26.33 -3.22
CA LEU A 368 -4.97 27.36 -2.26
C LEU A 368 -6.05 28.41 -2.00
N GLU A 369 -6.95 28.67 -2.94
CA GLU A 369 -8.16 29.47 -2.71
C GLU A 369 -9.07 28.80 -1.67
N LEU A 370 -9.24 27.47 -1.78
CA LEU A 370 -10.03 26.67 -0.84
C LEU A 370 -9.33 26.49 0.51
N LYS A 371 -8.00 26.37 0.52
CA LYS A 371 -7.16 26.23 1.72
C LYS A 371 -5.93 27.14 1.64
N PRO A 372 -6.05 28.40 2.12
CA PRO A 372 -4.91 29.31 2.18
C PRO A 372 -3.78 28.75 3.03
N ASP A 373 -2.54 29.07 2.66
CA ASP A 373 -1.30 28.66 3.37
C ASP A 373 -1.12 27.14 3.56
N TRP A 374 -1.58 26.33 2.61
CA TRP A 374 -1.54 24.88 2.75
C TRP A 374 -0.23 24.24 2.24
N SER A 375 0.52 23.63 3.15
CA SER A 375 1.83 23.02 2.86
C SER A 375 1.82 21.97 1.75
N LYS A 376 0.73 21.21 1.57
CA LYS A 376 0.63 20.21 0.50
C LYS A 376 0.64 20.85 -0.88
N ALA A 377 -0.15 21.90 -1.09
CA ALA A 377 -0.16 22.61 -2.37
C ALA A 377 1.19 23.31 -2.63
N LYS A 378 1.77 23.96 -1.59
CA LYS A 378 3.11 24.56 -1.66
C LYS A 378 4.20 23.55 -2.03
N PHE A 379 4.14 22.33 -1.48
CA PHE A 379 5.06 21.26 -1.82
C PHE A 379 5.02 20.92 -3.32
N PHE A 380 3.84 20.79 -3.91
CA PHE A 380 3.72 20.52 -5.34
C PHE A 380 4.14 21.72 -6.22
N LYS A 381 3.88 22.97 -5.80
CA LYS A 381 4.45 24.16 -6.47
C LYS A 381 5.98 24.15 -6.42
N ALA A 382 6.58 23.78 -5.28
CA ALA A 382 8.04 23.66 -5.13
C ALA A 382 8.63 22.59 -6.06
N LEU A 383 7.93 21.47 -6.27
CA LEU A 383 8.34 20.45 -7.24
C LEU A 383 8.33 20.98 -8.67
N ILE A 384 7.33 21.79 -9.04
CA ILE A 384 7.26 22.42 -10.36
C ILE A 384 8.43 23.39 -10.54
N ALA A 385 8.58 24.37 -9.63
CA ALA A 385 9.67 25.36 -9.69
C ALA A 385 11.06 24.70 -9.75
N LYS A 386 11.28 23.65 -8.95
CA LYS A 386 12.51 22.86 -9.01
C LYS A 386 12.73 22.23 -10.39
N THR A 387 11.68 21.68 -11.01
CA THR A 387 11.78 21.01 -12.31
C THR A 387 12.01 22.00 -13.45
N GLU A 388 11.47 23.22 -13.32
CA GLU A 388 11.68 24.33 -14.26
C GLU A 388 13.04 25.04 -14.07
N GLY A 389 13.81 24.68 -13.02
CA GLY A 389 15.11 25.28 -12.72
C GLY A 389 15.05 26.55 -11.88
N HIS A 390 13.87 26.95 -11.39
CA HIS A 390 13.68 28.06 -10.47
C HIS A 390 14.04 27.66 -9.03
N TYR A 391 15.33 27.38 -8.80
CA TYR A 391 15.77 26.74 -7.56
C TYR A 391 15.61 27.62 -6.30
N ASP A 392 15.82 28.93 -6.39
CA ASP A 392 15.66 29.84 -5.24
C ASP A 392 14.20 29.91 -4.77
N GLU A 393 13.26 29.96 -5.73
CA GLU A 393 11.82 29.92 -5.44
C GLU A 393 11.43 28.58 -4.80
N ALA A 394 11.93 27.48 -5.37
CA ALA A 394 11.71 26.14 -4.84
C ALA A 394 12.26 25.98 -3.41
N VAL A 395 13.46 26.51 -3.13
CA VAL A 395 14.06 26.53 -1.78
C VAL A 395 13.13 27.24 -0.81
N SER A 396 12.67 28.46 -1.12
CA SER A 396 11.77 29.22 -0.25
C SER A 396 10.47 28.47 0.05
N MET A 397 9.89 27.82 -0.96
CA MET A 397 8.69 27.01 -0.78
C MET A 397 8.95 25.76 0.08
N PHE A 398 10.05 25.04 -0.15
CA PHE A 398 10.41 23.88 0.68
C PHE A 398 10.71 24.28 2.13
N GLU A 399 11.35 25.43 2.38
CA GLU A 399 11.53 25.98 3.71
C GLU A 399 10.18 26.25 4.40
N SER A 400 9.21 26.82 3.67
CA SER A 400 7.86 27.01 4.18
C SER A 400 7.19 25.69 4.54
N VAL A 401 7.33 24.65 3.71
CA VAL A 401 6.76 23.32 3.98
C VAL A 401 7.44 22.66 5.17
N ARG A 402 8.76 22.81 5.31
CA ARG A 402 9.54 22.24 6.40
C ARG A 402 9.10 22.76 7.77
N LYS A 403 8.54 23.97 7.87
CA LYS A 403 7.99 24.51 9.13
C LYS A 403 6.86 23.64 9.69
N THR A 404 6.01 23.06 8.83
CA THR A 404 4.89 22.20 9.25
C THR A 404 5.23 20.72 9.19
N ASN A 405 6.13 20.32 8.29
CA ASN A 405 6.50 18.92 8.05
C ASN A 405 8.02 18.72 8.18
N PRO A 406 8.62 18.99 9.35
CA PRO A 406 10.09 19.03 9.51
C PRO A 406 10.76 17.67 9.37
N ASN A 407 10.00 16.58 9.50
CA ASN A 407 10.50 15.21 9.39
C ASN A 407 9.99 14.49 8.14
N ASP A 408 9.40 15.18 7.16
CA ASP A 408 9.04 14.51 5.91
C ASP A 408 10.30 14.14 5.11
N ARG A 409 10.71 12.87 5.14
CA ARG A 409 11.90 12.39 4.41
C ARG A 409 11.81 12.63 2.92
N VAL A 410 10.64 12.44 2.30
CA VAL A 410 10.46 12.60 0.85
C VAL A 410 10.64 14.07 0.50
N MET A 411 9.98 14.97 1.24
CA MET A 411 10.15 16.41 1.05
C MET A 411 11.59 16.86 1.31
N LEU A 412 12.23 16.39 2.39
CA LEU A 412 13.63 16.71 2.69
C LEU A 412 14.59 16.24 1.59
N LYS A 413 14.36 15.07 0.98
CA LYS A 413 15.16 14.64 -0.19
C LYS A 413 14.98 15.56 -1.38
N HIS A 414 13.75 16.01 -1.66
CA HIS A 414 13.53 17.01 -2.71
C HIS A 414 14.21 18.34 -2.38
N PHE A 415 14.11 18.79 -1.12
CA PHE A 415 14.68 20.03 -0.64
C PHE A 415 16.21 20.04 -0.70
N GLY A 416 16.87 18.97 -0.22
CA GLY A 416 18.31 18.78 -0.30
C GLY A 416 18.80 18.75 -1.75
N GLN A 417 18.07 18.08 -2.64
CA GLN A 417 18.39 18.06 -4.07
C GLN A 417 18.23 19.44 -4.72
N THR A 418 17.24 20.23 -4.30
CA THR A 418 17.08 21.62 -4.78
C THR A 418 18.27 22.49 -4.36
N HIS A 419 18.72 22.40 -3.10
CA HIS A 419 19.94 23.10 -2.67
C HIS A 419 21.19 22.61 -3.41
N TYR A 420 21.27 21.31 -3.73
CA TYR A 420 22.33 20.79 -4.58
C TYR A 420 22.31 21.50 -5.95
N PHE A 421 21.17 21.54 -6.64
CA PHE A 421 21.12 22.22 -7.94
C PHE A 421 21.29 23.75 -7.88
N ALA A 422 20.93 24.38 -6.75
CA ALA A 422 21.22 25.79 -6.48
C ALA A 422 22.69 26.05 -6.07
N GLU A 423 23.55 25.04 -6.12
CA GLU A 423 24.96 25.07 -5.69
C GLU A 423 25.18 25.45 -4.20
N ASN A 424 24.13 25.35 -3.39
CA ASN A 424 24.13 25.59 -1.97
C ASN A 424 24.55 24.31 -1.20
N TRP A 425 25.74 23.80 -1.50
CA TRP A 425 26.22 22.47 -1.08
C TRP A 425 26.22 22.27 0.44
N THR A 426 26.57 23.30 1.22
CA THR A 426 26.56 23.24 2.70
C THR A 426 25.15 23.03 3.26
N HIS A 427 24.14 23.70 2.68
CA HIS A 427 22.75 23.52 3.07
C HIS A 427 22.23 22.15 2.63
N ALA A 428 22.55 21.72 1.41
CA ALA A 428 22.22 20.38 0.91
C ALA A 428 22.79 19.30 1.86
N HIS A 429 24.05 19.44 2.28
CA HIS A 429 24.69 18.54 3.24
C HIS A 429 23.91 18.44 4.55
N SER A 430 23.54 19.59 5.14
CA SER A 430 22.75 19.64 6.38
C SER A 430 21.40 18.92 6.22
N ILE A 431 20.68 19.20 5.14
CA ILE A 431 19.35 18.62 4.88
C ILE A 431 19.41 17.10 4.67
N TYR A 432 20.40 16.59 3.93
CA TYR A 432 20.54 15.14 3.78
C TYR A 432 20.98 14.44 5.08
N ASN A 433 21.71 15.12 5.96
CA ASN A 433 21.96 14.60 7.31
C ASN A 433 20.66 14.55 8.14
N ASP A 434 19.72 15.48 7.96
CA ASP A 434 18.39 15.36 8.56
C ASP A 434 17.59 14.15 8.02
N VAL A 435 17.75 13.81 6.74
CA VAL A 435 17.19 12.56 6.19
C VAL A 435 17.78 11.35 6.91
N LEU A 436 19.12 11.29 7.04
CA LEU A 436 19.80 10.19 7.73
C LEU A 436 19.53 10.13 9.24
N ARG A 437 19.18 11.25 9.88
CA ARG A 437 18.71 11.28 11.28
C ARG A 437 17.38 10.54 11.46
N ILE A 438 16.55 10.49 10.40
CA ILE A 438 15.25 9.80 10.41
C ILE A 438 15.43 8.36 9.92
N ASP A 439 16.17 8.17 8.83
CA ASP A 439 16.52 6.86 8.28
C ASP A 439 18.01 6.76 7.98
N PRO A 440 18.80 6.22 8.91
CA PRO A 440 20.25 6.05 8.75
C PRO A 440 20.65 5.12 7.61
N GLU A 441 19.70 4.42 6.99
CA GLU A 441 19.93 3.41 5.96
C GLU A 441 19.39 3.88 4.59
N ASP A 442 18.97 5.14 4.46
CA ASP A 442 18.47 5.72 3.20
C ASP A 442 19.60 5.81 2.16
N ALA A 443 19.57 4.90 1.20
CA ALA A 443 20.59 4.82 0.15
C ALA A 443 20.65 6.08 -0.72
N ASP A 444 19.50 6.71 -1.02
CA ASP A 444 19.47 7.94 -1.83
C ASP A 444 20.17 9.09 -1.10
N ALA A 445 19.95 9.22 0.22
CA ALA A 445 20.62 10.24 1.04
C ALA A 445 22.13 10.03 1.07
N HIS A 446 22.59 8.78 1.23
CA HIS A 446 24.02 8.45 1.15
C HIS A 446 24.61 8.75 -0.23
N TYR A 447 23.91 8.44 -1.33
CA TYR A 447 24.36 8.79 -2.67
C TYR A 447 24.52 10.31 -2.85
N ASN A 448 23.54 11.09 -2.41
CA ASN A 448 23.61 12.54 -2.54
C ASN A 448 24.68 13.14 -1.63
N LEU A 449 24.85 12.67 -0.40
CA LEU A 449 25.94 13.09 0.48
C LEU A 449 27.32 12.74 -0.08
N MET A 450 27.48 11.61 -0.77
CA MET A 450 28.70 11.30 -1.50
C MET A 450 29.00 12.38 -2.55
N LEU A 451 28.02 12.77 -3.36
CA LEU A 451 28.20 13.81 -4.39
C LEU A 451 28.48 15.19 -3.78
N ILE A 452 27.74 15.56 -2.73
CA ILE A 452 27.89 16.84 -2.02
C ILE A 452 29.28 16.95 -1.40
N ASN A 453 29.76 15.90 -0.73
CA ASN A 453 31.09 15.94 -0.10
C ASN A 453 32.22 16.03 -1.14
N ARG A 454 32.05 15.45 -2.35
CA ARG A 454 32.99 15.69 -3.46
C ARG A 454 33.00 17.16 -3.89
N LYS A 455 31.83 17.82 -3.96
CA LYS A 455 31.73 19.25 -4.28
C LYS A 455 32.36 20.13 -3.20
N LEU A 456 32.25 19.72 -1.94
CA LEU A 456 32.86 20.40 -0.79
C LEU A 456 34.37 20.09 -0.62
N GLY A 457 34.93 19.14 -1.36
CA GLY A 457 36.33 18.73 -1.25
C GLY A 457 36.63 17.74 -0.12
N ASP A 458 35.62 17.28 0.63
CA ASP A 458 35.78 16.26 1.68
C ASP A 458 35.73 14.85 1.06
N LEU A 459 36.87 14.39 0.55
CA LEU A 459 36.98 13.07 -0.06
C LEU A 459 36.81 11.93 0.96
N GLY A 460 37.06 12.18 2.24
CA GLY A 460 36.89 11.20 3.32
C GLY A 460 35.41 10.87 3.55
N GLN A 461 34.58 11.90 3.75
CA GLN A 461 33.14 11.75 3.89
C GLN A 461 32.49 11.25 2.59
N ALA A 462 32.99 11.69 1.43
CA ALA A 462 32.52 11.16 0.14
C ALA A 462 32.73 9.64 0.04
N LYS A 463 33.90 9.14 0.46
CA LYS A 463 34.19 7.70 0.49
C LYS A 463 33.29 6.96 1.46
N TYR A 464 33.14 7.46 2.69
CA TYR A 464 32.26 6.88 3.70
C TYR A 464 30.82 6.71 3.19
N HIS A 465 30.25 7.76 2.61
CA HIS A 465 28.88 7.71 2.09
C HIS A 465 28.76 6.85 0.83
N SER A 466 29.81 6.76 0.00
CA SER A 466 29.86 5.82 -1.11
C SER A 466 29.77 4.36 -0.64
N GLU A 467 30.50 4.00 0.42
CA GLU A 467 30.46 2.65 1.01
C GLU A 467 29.08 2.33 1.61
N LYS A 468 28.46 3.29 2.30
CA LYS A 468 27.09 3.13 2.81
C LYS A 468 26.05 3.01 1.70
N TYR A 469 26.15 3.81 0.64
CA TYR A 469 25.30 3.67 -0.53
C TYR A 469 25.41 2.26 -1.14
N LEU A 470 26.63 1.74 -1.31
CA LEU A 470 26.85 0.39 -1.83
C LEU A 470 26.30 -0.70 -0.89
N LYS A 471 26.39 -0.49 0.44
CA LYS A 471 25.79 -1.41 1.43
C LYS A 471 24.25 -1.45 1.30
N TYR A 472 23.60 -0.30 1.22
CA TYR A 472 22.14 -0.20 1.31
C TYR A 472 21.40 -0.22 -0.03
N LYS A 473 22.08 0.03 -1.16
CA LYS A 473 21.42 -0.01 -2.48
C LYS A 473 20.95 -1.43 -2.84
N PRO A 474 19.83 -1.58 -3.57
CA PRO A 474 19.40 -2.88 -4.09
C PRO A 474 20.49 -3.58 -4.91
N ASP A 475 20.50 -4.92 -4.88
CA ASP A 475 21.30 -5.68 -5.84
C ASP A 475 20.55 -5.81 -7.17
N GLU A 476 21.04 -5.12 -8.18
CA GLU A 476 20.48 -5.14 -9.53
C GLU A 476 20.74 -6.48 -10.25
N GLN A 477 21.80 -7.20 -9.89
CA GLN A 477 22.15 -8.49 -10.51
C GLN A 477 21.18 -9.60 -10.11
N ALA A 478 20.59 -9.49 -8.92
CA ALA A 478 19.58 -10.41 -8.42
C ALA A 478 18.28 -10.43 -9.28
N ARG A 479 18.14 -9.49 -10.22
CA ARG A 479 17.07 -9.50 -11.23
C ARG A 479 17.10 -10.74 -12.13
N SER A 480 18.27 -11.33 -12.36
CA SER A 480 18.39 -12.59 -13.12
C SER A 480 17.64 -13.74 -12.44
N ILE A 481 17.70 -13.82 -11.12
CA ILE A 481 16.98 -14.82 -10.30
C ILE A 481 15.47 -14.66 -10.48
N SER A 482 14.96 -13.42 -10.41
CA SER A 482 13.52 -13.19 -10.59
C SER A 482 13.04 -13.47 -12.02
N GLN A 483 13.88 -13.31 -13.03
CA GLN A 483 13.56 -13.71 -14.41
C GLN A 483 13.37 -15.22 -14.54
N ILE A 484 14.23 -16.03 -13.92
CA ILE A 484 14.09 -17.50 -13.91
C ILE A 484 12.78 -17.90 -13.24
N ALA A 485 12.48 -17.33 -12.07
CA ALA A 485 11.24 -17.58 -11.35
C ALA A 485 9.99 -17.20 -12.16
N ARG A 486 10.02 -16.10 -12.91
CA ARG A 486 8.92 -15.68 -13.80
C ARG A 486 8.59 -16.71 -14.88
N LEU A 487 9.59 -17.43 -15.39
CA LEU A 487 9.38 -18.50 -16.37
C LEU A 487 8.80 -19.75 -15.72
N LYS A 488 9.20 -20.05 -14.48
CA LYS A 488 8.77 -21.23 -13.72
C LYS A 488 7.34 -21.10 -13.16
N TYR A 489 6.95 -19.91 -12.73
CA TYR A 489 5.70 -19.66 -12.01
C TYR A 489 4.80 -18.68 -12.77
N PRO A 490 3.99 -19.16 -13.74
CA PRO A 490 3.22 -18.27 -14.63
C PRO A 490 2.21 -17.38 -13.90
N HIS A 491 1.57 -17.87 -12.84
CA HIS A 491 0.61 -17.06 -12.06
C HIS A 491 1.31 -15.96 -11.25
N ALA A 492 2.43 -16.28 -10.60
CA ALA A 492 3.24 -15.28 -9.91
C ALA A 492 3.90 -14.29 -10.89
N ASN A 493 4.21 -14.71 -12.12
CA ASN A 493 4.66 -13.81 -13.18
C ASN A 493 3.57 -12.83 -13.62
N ASN A 494 2.31 -13.26 -13.65
CA ASN A 494 1.17 -12.37 -13.89
C ASN A 494 1.08 -11.30 -12.80
N GLU A 495 1.15 -11.70 -11.53
CA GLU A 495 1.17 -10.79 -10.37
C GLU A 495 2.38 -9.85 -10.34
N ALA A 496 3.47 -10.23 -10.99
CA ALA A 496 4.70 -9.43 -11.09
C ALA A 496 4.70 -8.41 -12.23
N GLN A 497 3.61 -8.35 -13.03
CA GLN A 497 3.41 -7.30 -14.00
C GLN A 497 2.81 -6.06 -13.30
N PRO A 498 3.20 -4.84 -13.72
CA PRO A 498 2.62 -3.63 -13.13
C PRO A 498 1.11 -3.46 -13.39
N VAL A 499 0.64 -4.00 -14.52
CA VAL A 499 -0.76 -4.00 -14.93
C VAL A 499 -1.05 -5.36 -15.56
N HIS A 500 -2.00 -6.08 -14.98
CA HIS A 500 -2.42 -7.40 -15.42
C HIS A 500 -3.90 -7.61 -15.15
N SER A 501 -4.43 -8.75 -15.56
CA SER A 501 -5.81 -9.13 -15.26
C SER A 501 -5.89 -10.58 -14.83
N HIS A 502 -6.96 -10.90 -14.11
CA HIS A 502 -7.29 -12.23 -13.65
C HIS A 502 -8.51 -12.72 -14.43
N LYS A 503 -8.40 -13.84 -15.13
CA LYS A 503 -9.55 -14.44 -15.81
C LYS A 503 -10.38 -15.21 -14.78
N LEU A 504 -11.67 -14.89 -14.66
CA LEU A 504 -12.57 -15.62 -13.78
C LEU A 504 -12.78 -17.04 -14.31
N ASN A 505 -12.66 -18.03 -13.44
CA ASN A 505 -12.87 -19.44 -13.77
C ASN A 505 -14.38 -19.69 -13.88
N THR A 506 -14.91 -19.95 -15.07
CA THR A 506 -16.32 -20.28 -15.27
C THR A 506 -16.59 -21.75 -14.93
N ILE A 507 -17.55 -21.98 -14.06
CA ILE A 507 -18.04 -23.30 -13.64
C ILE A 507 -19.47 -23.35 -14.18
N GLY A 508 -19.74 -24.21 -15.18
CA GLY A 508 -20.93 -24.15 -16.05
C GLY A 508 -22.27 -23.86 -15.34
N LEU A 509 -23.18 -23.21 -16.07
CA LEU A 509 -24.47 -22.69 -15.58
C LEU A 509 -25.51 -23.77 -15.16
N ASP A 510 -25.21 -25.06 -15.35
CA ASP A 510 -26.18 -26.17 -15.31
C ASP A 510 -26.81 -26.49 -13.95
#